data_AF-C9RDF7-F1
#
_entry.id   AF-C9RDF7-F1
#
_cell.length_a   1.000
_cell.length_b   1.000
_cell.length_c   1.000
_cell.angle_alpha   90.00
_cell.angle_beta   90.00
_cell.angle_gamma   90.00
#
_symmetry.space_group_name_H-M   'P 1'
#
loop_
_entity.id
_entity.type
_entity.pdbx_description
1 polymer ?
#
loop_
_entity_poly.entity_id
_entity_poly.type
_entity_poly.pdbx_seq_one_letter_code
_entity_poly.pdbx_strand_id
1 'polypeptide(L)'
;MPFLQASNSGEGETFLCSHEELEASYARCRHLSVPPELARPRKILSPTELAPCLKANLSLVTLARHLMAPICHRKSYLYILCDPELVALEIFAAPEVLAAAERKGVRPGTVFTEESCGTNALALAREHKRLVAIRGEQHYYRLFENWWCVAALVKDPAGNVIGCLGISMLTGTLDSRGRW
;
A
#
# COMPACT_ATOMS: atom_id res chain seq x y z
N MET A 1 2.94 -29.47 12.59
CA MET A 1 2.84 -28.20 11.82
C MET A 1 3.65 -27.13 12.54
N PRO A 2 4.98 -27.05 12.33
CA PRO A 2 5.84 -26.13 13.07
C PRO A 2 6.12 -24.88 12.21
N PHE A 3 5.19 -23.92 12.20
CA PHE A 3 5.41 -22.61 11.54
C PHE A 3 5.23 -21.41 12.47
N LEU A 4 5.13 -21.65 13.78
CA LEU A 4 5.10 -20.59 14.78
C LEU A 4 6.04 -20.98 15.93
N GLN A 5 7.34 -20.89 15.67
CA GLN A 5 8.29 -20.57 16.74
C GLN A 5 8.51 -19.07 16.69
N ALA A 6 8.09 -18.39 17.76
CA ALA A 6 8.41 -16.99 17.99
C ALA A 6 9.94 -16.86 18.11
N SER A 7 10.56 -16.21 17.13
CA SER A 7 11.95 -15.76 17.21
C SER A 7 12.01 -14.35 17.81
N ASN A 8 12.90 -14.25 18.80
CA ASN A 8 13.36 -13.09 19.55
C ASN A 8 13.27 -11.71 18.87
N SER A 9 12.71 -10.75 19.62
CA SER A 9 13.10 -9.34 19.88
C SER A 9 14.13 -8.56 19.01
N GLY A 10 14.32 -8.89 17.73
CA GLY A 10 15.14 -8.12 16.77
C GLY A 10 14.60 -8.10 15.33
N GLU A 11 13.63 -8.96 14.98
CA GLU A 11 13.11 -9.04 13.61
C GLU A 11 12.23 -7.85 13.19
N GLY A 12 11.67 -7.11 14.17
CA GLY A 12 10.83 -5.94 13.90
C GLY A 12 11.58 -4.75 13.31
N GLU A 13 12.90 -4.66 13.50
CA GLU A 13 13.73 -3.56 12.99
C GLU A 13 14.14 -3.75 11.53
N THR A 14 14.25 -4.99 11.06
CA THR A 14 14.70 -5.32 9.69
C THR A 14 13.76 -4.82 8.59
N PHE A 15 12.49 -4.60 8.94
CA PHE A 15 11.46 -4.18 7.99
C PHE A 15 11.26 -2.67 7.96
N LEU A 16 11.65 -1.97 9.02
CA LEU A 16 11.52 -0.52 9.06
C LEU A 16 12.44 0.11 8.01
N CYS A 17 11.96 1.19 7.41
CA CYS A 17 12.79 1.98 6.54
C CYS A 17 13.80 2.76 7.40
N SER A 18 15.09 2.64 7.06
CA SER A 18 16.14 3.42 7.69
C SER A 18 15.98 4.91 7.36
N HIS A 19 16.63 5.77 8.15
CA HIS A 19 16.63 7.21 7.88
C HIS A 19 17.20 7.53 6.50
N GLU A 20 18.27 6.85 6.08
CA GLU A 20 18.91 7.06 4.78
C GLU A 20 17.99 6.66 3.61
N GLU A 21 17.30 5.52 3.70
CA GLU A 21 16.34 5.08 2.68
C GLU A 21 15.16 6.07 2.56
N LEU A 22 14.68 6.60 3.68
CA LEU A 22 13.62 7.61 3.70
C LEU A 22 14.09 8.93 3.06
N GLU A 23 15.27 9.43 3.44
CA GLU A 23 15.80 10.66 2.85
C GLU A 23 16.06 10.52 1.35
N ALA A 24 16.52 9.35 0.90
CA ALA A 24 16.65 9.04 -0.52
C ALA A 24 15.28 9.07 -1.24
N SER A 25 14.24 8.50 -0.62
CA SER A 25 12.88 8.56 -1.14
C SER A 25 12.35 9.99 -1.19
N TYR A 26 12.55 10.78 -0.14
CA TYR A 26 12.14 12.18 -0.12
C TYR A 26 12.89 13.00 -1.18
N ALA A 27 14.17 12.72 -1.42
CA ALA A 27 14.93 13.35 -2.48
C ALA A 27 14.36 13.02 -3.87
N ARG A 28 13.96 11.76 -4.12
CA ARG A 28 13.26 11.37 -5.37
C ARG A 28 11.92 12.08 -5.50
N CYS A 29 11.11 12.15 -4.45
CA CYS A 29 9.83 12.88 -4.46
C CYS A 29 10.02 14.37 -4.77
N ARG A 30 11.02 15.02 -4.17
CA ARG A 30 11.38 16.43 -4.46
C ARG A 30 11.81 16.60 -5.91
N HIS A 31 12.65 15.70 -6.44
CA HIS A 31 13.09 15.72 -7.83
C HIS A 31 11.92 15.58 -8.81
N LEU A 32 10.94 14.73 -8.48
CA LEU A 32 9.69 14.54 -9.24
C LEU A 32 8.66 15.66 -9.02
N SER A 33 9.01 16.71 -8.28
CA SER A 33 8.13 17.85 -7.95
C SER A 33 6.81 17.43 -7.31
N VAL A 34 6.84 16.37 -6.49
CA VAL A 34 5.68 15.93 -5.72
C VAL A 34 5.49 16.88 -4.54
N PRO A 35 4.36 17.58 -4.43
CA PRO A 35 4.12 18.50 -3.32
C PRO A 35 3.89 17.73 -2.01
N PRO A 36 4.53 18.12 -0.89
CA PRO A 36 4.29 17.50 0.43
C PRO A 36 2.83 17.62 0.90
N GLU A 37 2.13 18.66 0.46
CA GLU A 37 0.74 18.98 0.79
C GLU A 37 -0.25 18.46 -0.27
N LEU A 38 0.12 17.41 -1.00
CA LEU A 38 -0.80 16.73 -1.91
C LEU A 38 -2.17 16.51 -1.22
N ALA A 39 -3.29 16.36 -1.92
CA ALA A 39 -4.58 16.09 -1.26
C ALA A 39 -5.09 14.66 -1.55
N ARG A 40 -4.60 14.11 -2.67
CA ARG A 40 -5.05 12.91 -3.36
C ARG A 40 -3.95 12.42 -4.30
N PRO A 41 -3.92 11.13 -4.66
CA PRO A 41 -3.01 10.62 -5.69
C PRO A 41 -3.06 11.46 -6.98
N ARG A 42 -1.90 11.77 -7.56
CA ARG A 42 -1.82 12.52 -8.83
C ARG A 42 -2.32 11.71 -10.02
N LYS A 43 -2.22 10.38 -9.95
CA LYS A 43 -2.62 9.48 -11.03
C LYS A 43 -3.56 8.39 -10.52
N ILE A 44 -4.76 8.38 -11.10
CA ILE A 44 -5.76 7.33 -10.92
C ILE A 44 -6.27 6.97 -12.31
N LEU A 45 -6.11 5.70 -12.69
CA LEU A 45 -6.60 5.20 -13.98
C LEU A 45 -8.13 5.26 -14.04
N SER A 46 -8.65 5.62 -15.20
CA SER A 46 -10.07 5.45 -15.52
C SER A 46 -10.44 3.96 -15.60
N PRO A 47 -11.74 3.61 -15.52
CA PRO A 47 -12.18 2.23 -15.68
C PRO A 47 -11.69 1.58 -16.99
N THR A 48 -11.65 2.34 -18.08
CA THR A 48 -11.19 1.85 -19.39
C THR A 48 -9.69 1.55 -19.41
N GLU A 49 -8.89 2.37 -18.72
CA GLU A 49 -7.44 2.16 -18.59
C GLU A 49 -7.10 1.04 -17.60
N LEU A 50 -7.93 0.83 -16.57
CA LEU A 50 -7.73 -0.21 -15.55
C LEU A 50 -8.13 -1.60 -16.05
N ALA A 51 -9.11 -1.71 -16.95
CA ALA A 51 -9.63 -2.99 -17.42
C ALA A 51 -8.54 -3.93 -18.01
N PRO A 52 -7.59 -3.45 -18.85
CA PRO A 52 -6.46 -4.25 -19.29
C PRO A 52 -5.58 -4.76 -18.14
N CYS A 53 -5.28 -3.93 -17.14
CA CYS A 53 -4.49 -4.32 -15.97
C CYS A 53 -5.20 -5.44 -15.17
N LEU A 54 -6.50 -5.32 -14.94
CA LEU A 54 -7.30 -6.36 -14.28
C LEU A 54 -7.31 -7.66 -15.07
N LYS A 55 -7.46 -7.59 -16.40
CA LYS A 55 -7.45 -8.76 -17.27
C LYS A 55 -6.10 -9.47 -17.24
N ALA A 56 -5.00 -8.73 -17.33
CA ALA A 56 -3.65 -9.28 -17.29
C ALA A 56 -3.33 -9.97 -15.95
N ASN A 57 -3.95 -9.51 -14.85
CA ASN A 57 -3.68 -9.99 -13.49
C ASN A 57 -4.83 -10.83 -12.90
N LEU A 58 -5.72 -11.37 -13.74
CA LEU A 58 -6.97 -12.02 -13.29
C LEU A 58 -6.72 -13.12 -12.25
N SER A 59 -5.71 -13.97 -12.45
CA SER A 59 -5.38 -15.06 -11.52
C SER A 59 -4.94 -14.54 -10.15
N LEU A 60 -4.10 -13.51 -10.14
CA LEU A 60 -3.62 -12.87 -8.90
C LEU A 60 -4.78 -12.21 -8.13
N VAL A 61 -5.62 -11.45 -8.84
CA VAL A 61 -6.80 -10.80 -8.27
C VAL A 61 -7.77 -11.84 -7.70
N THR A 62 -8.05 -12.91 -8.44
CA THR A 62 -8.95 -13.99 -8.00
C THR A 62 -8.45 -14.66 -6.73
N LEU A 63 -7.16 -14.98 -6.67
CA LEU A 63 -6.54 -15.57 -5.48
C LEU A 63 -6.60 -14.62 -4.29
N ALA A 64 -6.25 -13.35 -4.50
CA ALA A 64 -6.28 -12.35 -3.45
C ALA A 64 -7.70 -12.18 -2.85
N ARG A 65 -8.75 -12.13 -3.69
CA ARG A 65 -10.14 -12.12 -3.21
C ARG A 65 -10.44 -13.27 -2.28
N HIS A 66 -10.06 -14.48 -2.68
CA HIS A 66 -10.31 -15.68 -1.88
C HIS A 66 -9.60 -15.62 -0.53
N LEU A 67 -8.34 -15.16 -0.50
CA LEU A 67 -7.54 -15.07 0.72
C LEU A 67 -7.95 -13.91 1.63
N MET A 68 -8.40 -12.79 1.06
CA MET A 68 -8.75 -11.59 1.82
C MET A 68 -10.18 -11.61 2.37
N ALA A 69 -11.11 -12.32 1.72
CA ALA A 69 -12.52 -12.39 2.14
C ALA A 69 -12.72 -12.72 3.63
N PRO A 70 -11.96 -13.64 4.27
CA PRO A 70 -12.16 -13.93 5.69
C PRO A 70 -11.65 -12.84 6.65
N ILE A 71 -10.76 -11.94 6.20
CA ILE A 71 -10.03 -11.01 7.09
C ILE A 71 -10.28 -9.53 6.79
N CYS A 72 -10.87 -9.20 5.64
CA CYS A 72 -11.02 -7.82 5.20
C CYS A 72 -12.04 -7.02 6.02
N HIS A 73 -12.89 -7.67 6.83
CA HIS A 73 -13.94 -7.02 7.63
C HIS A 73 -13.42 -6.28 8.89
N ARG A 74 -12.11 -6.30 9.16
CA ARG A 74 -11.51 -5.64 10.32
C ARG A 74 -11.48 -4.12 10.11
N LYS A 75 -12.23 -3.37 10.92
CA LYS A 75 -12.48 -1.92 10.80
C LYS A 75 -11.26 -0.99 10.85
N SER A 76 -10.08 -1.51 11.19
CA SER A 76 -8.84 -0.73 11.30
C SER A 76 -7.82 -1.05 10.20
N TYR A 77 -8.19 -1.88 9.22
CA TYR A 77 -7.25 -2.34 8.19
C TYR A 77 -7.76 -2.05 6.79
N LEU A 78 -6.82 -1.70 5.93
CA LEU A 78 -6.97 -1.53 4.50
C LEU A 78 -5.90 -2.38 3.82
N TYR A 79 -6.30 -3.23 2.89
CA TYR A 79 -5.40 -4.07 2.11
C TYR A 79 -5.44 -3.61 0.66
N ILE A 80 -4.27 -3.40 0.04
CA ILE A 80 -4.15 -2.88 -1.32
C ILE A 80 -3.32 -3.88 -2.11
N LEU A 81 -3.95 -4.51 -3.11
CA LEU A 81 -3.26 -5.33 -4.09
C LEU A 81 -2.94 -4.48 -5.31
N CYS A 82 -1.67 -4.45 -5.68
CA CYS A 82 -1.18 -3.78 -6.88
C CYS A 82 -0.56 -4.77 -7.87
N ASP A 83 -0.55 -4.38 -9.15
CA ASP A 83 0.34 -4.98 -10.14
C ASP A 83 1.81 -4.54 -9.92
N PRO A 84 2.78 -5.06 -10.70
CA PRO A 84 4.20 -4.68 -10.55
C PRO A 84 4.48 -3.19 -10.74
N GLU A 85 3.61 -2.48 -11.49
CA GLU A 85 3.72 -1.05 -11.75
C GLU A 85 3.06 -0.18 -10.68
N LEU A 86 2.58 -0.82 -9.60
CA LEU A 86 1.90 -0.19 -8.46
C LEU A 86 0.53 0.40 -8.81
N VAL A 87 -0.12 -0.10 -9.85
CA VAL A 87 -1.54 0.17 -10.11
C VAL A 87 -2.36 -0.70 -9.16
N ALA A 88 -3.18 -0.06 -8.32
CA ALA A 88 -4.11 -0.77 -7.45
C ALA A 88 -5.13 -1.57 -8.28
N LEU A 89 -5.05 -2.88 -8.21
CA LEU A 89 -5.98 -3.80 -8.85
C LEU A 89 -7.23 -3.97 -7.99
N GLU A 90 -7.03 -4.12 -6.68
CA GLU A 90 -8.13 -4.32 -5.73
C GLU A 90 -7.79 -3.77 -4.35
N ILE A 91 -8.82 -3.33 -3.64
CA ILE A 91 -8.72 -2.82 -2.29
C ILE A 91 -9.74 -3.56 -1.42
N PHE A 92 -9.28 -4.10 -0.31
CA PHE A 92 -10.10 -4.83 0.65
C PHE A 92 -10.11 -4.09 1.97
N ALA A 93 -11.28 -3.88 2.55
CA ALA A 93 -11.46 -3.36 3.92
C ALA A 93 -12.93 -3.50 4.34
N ALA A 94 -13.24 -3.12 5.58
CA ALA A 94 -14.61 -2.90 6.00
C ALA A 94 -15.25 -1.77 5.16
N PRO A 95 -16.57 -1.84 4.86
CA PRO A 95 -17.23 -0.86 3.97
C PRO A 95 -17.00 0.61 4.34
N GLU A 96 -17.00 0.93 5.63
CA GLU A 96 -16.74 2.29 6.12
C GLU A 96 -15.31 2.77 5.85
N VAL A 97 -14.33 1.86 5.89
CA VAL A 97 -12.92 2.13 5.59
C VAL A 97 -12.74 2.31 4.08
N LEU A 98 -13.40 1.48 3.26
CA LEU A 98 -13.40 1.65 1.79
C LEU A 98 -13.97 3.01 1.39
N ALA A 99 -15.11 3.41 1.95
CA ALA A 99 -15.71 4.71 1.66
C ALA A 99 -14.81 5.88 2.08
N ALA A 100 -14.12 5.76 3.22
CA ALA A 100 -13.16 6.76 3.66
C ALA A 100 -11.93 6.83 2.76
N ALA A 101 -11.38 5.69 2.34
CA ALA A 101 -10.26 5.58 1.41
C ALA A 101 -10.61 6.17 0.04
N GLU A 102 -11.79 5.87 -0.50
CA GLU A 102 -12.24 6.34 -1.80
C GLU A 102 -12.39 7.87 -1.84
N ARG A 103 -12.89 8.51 -0.77
CA ARG A 103 -12.96 9.99 -0.66
C ARG A 103 -11.59 10.66 -0.77
N LYS A 104 -10.52 9.93 -0.46
CA LYS A 104 -9.12 10.36 -0.54
C LYS A 104 -8.44 9.91 -1.82
N GLY A 105 -9.18 9.26 -2.72
CA GLY A 105 -8.68 8.79 -4.01
C GLY A 105 -7.97 7.45 -3.93
N VAL A 106 -8.02 6.74 -2.80
CA VAL A 106 -7.49 5.37 -2.66
C VAL A 106 -8.60 4.39 -3.07
N ARG A 107 -8.53 3.94 -4.33
CA ARG A 107 -9.50 3.05 -4.98
C ARG A 107 -8.80 2.23 -6.08
N PRO A 108 -9.41 1.15 -6.61
CA PRO A 108 -8.88 0.49 -7.81
C PRO A 108 -8.56 1.49 -8.93
N GLY A 109 -7.40 1.33 -9.56
CA GLY A 109 -6.82 2.26 -10.54
C GLY A 109 -5.87 3.31 -9.95
N THR A 110 -5.80 3.47 -8.63
CA THR A 110 -4.84 4.37 -8.00
C THR A 110 -3.41 3.90 -8.27
N VAL A 111 -2.54 4.79 -8.72
CA VAL A 111 -1.13 4.48 -8.95
C VAL A 111 -0.32 4.88 -7.72
N PHE A 112 0.32 3.92 -7.07
CA PHE A 112 1.05 4.10 -5.80
C PHE A 112 2.56 4.35 -5.99
N THR A 113 3.00 4.80 -7.16
CA THR A 113 4.40 5.24 -7.36
C THR A 113 4.73 6.47 -6.50
N GLU A 114 6.02 6.70 -6.24
CA GLU A 114 6.48 7.92 -5.55
C GLU A 114 6.04 9.19 -6.29
N GLU A 115 6.01 9.19 -7.62
CA GLU A 115 5.53 10.32 -8.43
C GLU A 115 4.05 10.65 -8.20
N SER A 116 3.23 9.63 -7.95
CA SER A 116 1.78 9.78 -7.83
C SER A 116 1.34 10.02 -6.38
N CYS A 117 1.94 9.30 -5.42
CA CYS A 117 1.51 9.25 -4.02
C CYS A 117 2.59 9.68 -3.01
N GLY A 118 3.78 10.07 -3.48
CA GLY A 118 4.93 10.30 -2.60
C GLY A 118 5.46 9.00 -1.96
N THR A 119 6.36 9.14 -0.99
CA THR A 119 6.88 8.02 -0.20
C THR A 119 5.75 7.25 0.47
N ASN A 120 5.63 5.98 0.10
CA ASN A 120 4.66 5.05 0.66
C ASN A 120 5.23 3.62 0.69
N ALA A 121 4.65 2.74 1.51
CA ALA A 121 5.20 1.39 1.70
C ALA A 121 5.28 0.58 0.41
N LEU A 122 4.27 0.67 -0.47
CA LEU A 122 4.23 -0.08 -1.74
C LEU A 122 5.39 0.35 -2.66
N ALA A 123 5.62 1.66 -2.79
CA ALA A 123 6.72 2.18 -3.58
C ALA A 123 8.10 1.78 -3.03
N LEU A 124 8.28 1.88 -1.71
CA LEU A 124 9.53 1.50 -1.07
C LEU A 124 9.79 -0.01 -1.14
N ALA A 125 8.76 -0.85 -0.97
CA ALA A 125 8.89 -2.29 -1.10
C ALA A 125 9.32 -2.70 -2.52
N ARG A 126 8.81 -1.99 -3.54
CA ARG A 126 9.24 -2.18 -4.94
C ARG A 126 10.69 -1.72 -5.16
N GLU A 127 11.05 -0.55 -4.66
CA GLU A 127 12.40 0.03 -4.78
C GLU A 127 13.46 -0.87 -4.13
N HIS A 128 13.24 -1.24 -2.87
CA HIS A 128 14.20 -2.02 -2.08
C HIS A 128 14.07 -3.54 -2.26
N LYS A 129 13.07 -4.00 -3.03
CA LYS A 129 12.79 -5.41 -3.32
C LYS A 129 12.67 -6.29 -2.07
N ARG A 130 12.17 -5.70 -0.97
CA ARG A 130 12.00 -6.33 0.35
C ARG A 130 10.68 -5.91 0.98
N LEU A 131 10.32 -6.57 2.07
CA LEU A 131 9.23 -6.10 2.92
C LEU A 131 9.66 -4.79 3.59
N VAL A 132 8.79 -3.77 3.49
CA VAL A 132 9.04 -2.43 4.06
C VAL A 132 7.85 -2.04 4.94
N ALA A 133 8.16 -1.49 6.11
CA ALA A 133 7.21 -0.85 7.00
C ALA A 133 7.57 0.63 7.20
N ILE A 134 6.56 1.50 7.10
CA ILE A 134 6.65 2.93 7.41
C ILE A 134 5.46 3.36 8.27
N ARG A 135 5.66 4.42 9.05
CA ARG A 135 4.72 4.87 10.08
C ARG A 135 4.47 6.36 9.96
N GLY A 136 3.21 6.75 9.97
CA GLY A 136 2.76 8.13 10.14
C GLY A 136 3.58 9.15 9.37
N GLU A 137 4.34 9.98 10.08
CA GLU A 137 5.22 11.05 9.54
C GLU A 137 6.26 10.58 8.53
N GLN A 138 6.59 9.28 8.50
CA GLN A 138 7.50 8.71 7.51
C GLN A 138 6.89 8.70 6.10
N HIS A 139 5.57 8.80 5.98
CA HIS A 139 4.95 9.08 4.70
C HIS A 139 5.31 10.51 4.29
N TYR A 140 5.83 10.69 3.07
CA TYR A 140 6.07 12.02 2.51
C TYR A 140 4.78 12.86 2.48
N TYR A 141 3.65 12.16 2.46
CA TYR A 141 2.34 12.73 2.33
C TYR A 141 1.51 12.64 3.63
N ARG A 142 1.03 13.80 4.12
CA ARG A 142 0.23 13.90 5.35
C ARG A 142 -1.08 13.11 5.35
N LEU A 143 -1.63 12.71 4.19
CA LEU A 143 -2.84 11.87 4.17
C LEU A 143 -2.67 10.56 4.93
N PHE A 144 -1.45 10.06 4.98
CA PHE A 144 -1.11 8.80 5.63
C PHE A 144 -0.47 9.01 7.02
N GLU A 145 -0.52 10.22 7.58
CA GLU A 145 0.09 10.53 8.89
C GLU A 145 -0.50 9.69 10.04
N ASN A 146 -1.74 9.20 9.88
CA ASN A 146 -2.43 8.33 10.82
C ASN A 146 -2.39 6.84 10.44
N TRP A 147 -1.52 6.46 9.51
CA TRP A 147 -1.44 5.10 8.98
C TRP A 147 -0.07 4.48 9.24
N TRP A 148 -0.11 3.22 9.61
CA TRP A 148 1.05 2.35 9.67
C TRP A 148 0.94 1.38 8.51
N CYS A 149 1.89 1.46 7.59
CA CYS A 149 1.82 0.76 6.33
C CYS A 149 2.96 -0.24 6.24
N VAL A 150 2.63 -1.47 5.92
CA VAL A 150 3.58 -2.51 5.55
C VAL A 150 3.27 -2.96 4.12
N ALA A 151 4.30 -3.19 3.32
CA ALA A 151 4.11 -3.74 1.99
C ALA A 151 5.21 -4.74 1.65
N ALA A 152 4.85 -5.71 0.82
CA ALA A 152 5.76 -6.71 0.29
C ALA A 152 5.46 -7.02 -1.17
N LEU A 153 6.50 -7.42 -1.90
CA LEU A 153 6.34 -7.90 -3.26
C LEU A 153 5.69 -9.28 -3.27
N VAL A 154 4.71 -9.47 -4.14
CA VAL A 154 4.13 -10.78 -4.44
C VAL A 154 4.95 -11.40 -5.56
N LYS A 155 5.45 -12.62 -5.33
CA LYS A 155 6.28 -13.34 -6.29
C LYS A 155 5.61 -14.63 -6.74
N ASP A 156 5.83 -15.00 -8.00
CA ASP A 156 5.49 -16.33 -8.50
C ASP A 156 6.50 -17.39 -7.99
N PRO A 157 6.25 -18.69 -8.21
CA PRO A 157 7.18 -19.75 -7.80
C PRO A 157 8.58 -19.69 -8.46
N ALA A 158 8.72 -18.99 -9.58
CA ALA A 158 10.00 -18.76 -10.25
C ALA A 158 10.75 -17.54 -9.67
N GLY A 159 10.13 -16.81 -8.74
CA GLY A 159 10.70 -15.63 -8.09
C GLY A 159 10.43 -14.31 -8.83
N ASN A 160 9.65 -14.32 -9.91
CA ASN A 160 9.28 -13.11 -10.63
C ASN A 160 8.28 -12.30 -9.81
N VAL A 161 8.44 -10.98 -9.80
CA VAL A 161 7.49 -10.08 -9.13
C VAL A 161 6.24 -9.97 -10.00
N ILE A 162 5.12 -10.42 -9.46
CA ILE A 162 3.81 -10.39 -10.13
C ILE A 162 2.86 -9.34 -9.54
N GLY A 163 3.26 -8.70 -8.44
CA GLY A 163 2.49 -7.62 -7.84
C GLY A 163 3.10 -7.15 -6.52
N CYS A 164 2.33 -6.35 -5.80
CA CYS A 164 2.68 -5.87 -4.46
C CYS A 164 1.43 -5.88 -3.58
N LEU A 165 1.56 -6.34 -2.33
CA LEU A 165 0.48 -6.32 -1.35
C LEU A 165 0.87 -5.38 -0.21
N GLY A 166 0.03 -4.37 0.01
CA GLY A 166 0.13 -3.44 1.13
C GLY A 166 -0.95 -3.71 2.16
N ILE A 167 -0.60 -3.58 3.43
CA ILE A 167 -1.53 -3.56 4.56
C ILE A 167 -1.31 -2.24 5.29
N SER A 168 -2.37 -1.45 5.38
CA SER A 168 -2.37 -0.19 6.12
C SER A 168 -3.27 -0.37 7.33
N MET A 169 -2.70 -0.14 8.51
CA MET A 169 -3.44 -0.10 9.77
C MET A 169 -3.65 1.35 10.16
N LEU A 170 -4.89 1.70 10.49
CA LEU A 170 -5.18 3.00 11.06
C LEU A 170 -4.81 3.03 12.55
N THR A 171 -4.10 4.07 12.98
CA THR A 171 -3.75 4.29 14.39
C THR A 171 -4.70 5.23 15.15
N GLY A 172 -5.72 5.79 14.49
CA GLY A 172 -6.80 6.61 15.07
C GLY A 172 -8.14 5.89 15.20
N THR A 173 -9.22 6.62 15.47
CA THR A 173 -10.61 6.13 15.35
C THR A 173 -11.30 6.83 14.20
N LEU A 174 -12.06 6.11 13.37
CA LEU A 174 -12.93 6.74 12.38
C LEU A 174 -13.96 7.61 13.12
N ASP A 175 -13.98 8.91 12.86
CA ASP A 175 -15.08 9.74 13.40
C ASP A 175 -16.40 9.36 12.70
N SER A 176 -17.54 9.78 13.27
CA SER A 176 -18.87 9.51 12.71
C SER A 176 -19.11 10.13 11.32
N ARG A 177 -18.17 10.96 10.83
CA ARG A 177 -18.18 11.58 9.50
C ARG A 177 -17.20 10.89 8.54
N GLY A 178 -16.53 9.84 9.02
CA GLY A 178 -15.51 9.05 8.33
C GLY A 178 -14.29 9.86 7.92
N ARG A 179 -13.93 10.84 8.74
CA ARG A 179 -12.62 11.49 8.70
C ARG A 179 -11.68 10.78 9.67
N TRP A 180 -10.41 10.83 9.33
CA TRP A 180 -9.30 10.47 10.21
C TRP A 180 -8.89 11.71 11.00
#